data_AF-A0A432S224-F1
#
_entry.id   AF-A0A432S224-F1
#
_cell.length_a   1.000
_cell.length_b   1.000
_cell.length_c   1.000
_cell.angle_alpha   90.00
_cell.angle_beta   90.00
_cell.angle_gamma   90.00
#
_symmetry.space_group_name_H-M   'P 1'
#
loop_
_entity.id
_entity.type
_entity.pdbx_description
1 polymer ?
#
loop_
_entity_poly.entity_id
_entity_poly.type
_entity_poly.pdbx_seq_one_letter_code
_entity_poly.pdbx_strand_id
1 'polypeptide(L)' 'MPPHLKMVYLIYLLTIIIGIYVVYNNLPVLINIGIPDNQLKLGKFLVSLLPTVVGFFMIYFGISSFYSILNKNKR' A
#
# COMPACT_ATOMS: atom_id res chain seq x y z
N MET A 1 -5.79 0.16 27.34
CA MET A 1 -4.74 -0.07 26.32
C MET A 1 -3.58 0.87 26.58
N PRO A 2 -2.36 0.34 26.77
CA PRO A 2 -1.16 1.15 27.02
C PRO A 2 -0.91 2.20 25.92
N PRO A 3 -0.34 3.37 26.26
CA PRO A 3 -0.15 4.47 25.31
C PRO A 3 0.75 4.09 24.13
N HIS A 4 1.77 3.26 24.35
CA HIS A 4 2.65 2.76 23.29
C HIS A 4 1.92 1.89 22.27
N LEU A 5 0.95 1.07 22.71
CA LEU A 5 0.15 0.25 21.80
C LEU A 5 -0.73 1.14 20.91
N LYS A 6 -1.36 2.20 21.44
CA LYS A 6 -2.16 3.12 20.62
C LYS A 6 -1.35 3.78 19.50
N MET A 7 -0.11 4.19 19.81
CA MET A 7 0.80 4.79 18.83
C MET A 7 1.13 3.80 17.70
N VAL A 8 1.42 2.55 18.05
CA VAL A 8 1.73 1.49 17.09
C VAL A 8 0.54 1.19 16.16
N TYR A 9 -0.67 1.11 16.71
CA TYR A 9 -1.89 0.94 15.89
C TYR A 9 -2.08 2.08 14.90
N LEU A 10 -1.80 3.32 15.32
CA LEU A 10 -1.94 4.51 14.48
C LEU A 10 -0.90 4.52 13.34
N ILE A 11 0.32 4.05 13.60
CA ILE A 11 1.36 3.89 12.57
C ILE A 11 0.93 2.88 11.50
N TYR A 12 0.38 1.72 11.89
CA TYR A 12 -0.10 0.73 10.92
C TYR A 12 -1.31 1.22 10.14
N LEU A 13 -2.24 1.92 10.80
CA LEU A 13 -3.37 2.56 10.12
C LEU A 13 -2.89 3.58 9.07
N LEU A 14 -1.93 4.43 9.43
CA LEU A 14 -1.30 5.38 8.50
C LEU A 14 -0.61 4.68 7.33
N THR A 15 0.10 3.58 7.59
CA THR A 15 0.76 2.77 6.55
C THR A 15 -0.25 2.26 5.53
N ILE A 16 -1.41 1.77 5.99
CA ILE A 16 -2.50 1.30 5.12
C ILE A 16 -3.05 2.48 4.30
N ILE A 17 -3.33 3.62 4.93
CA ILE A 17 -3.89 4.81 4.26
C ILE A 17 -2.94 5.32 3.17
N ILE A 18 -1.64 5.40 3.47
CA ILE A 18 -0.62 5.80 2.50
C ILE A 18 -0.57 4.79 1.35
N GLY A 19 -0.57 3.49 1.65
CA GLY A 19 -0.59 2.45 0.64
C GLY A 19 -1.80 2.55 -0.30
N ILE A 20 -3.00 2.76 0.26
CA ILE A 20 -4.24 2.97 -0.53
C ILE A 20 -4.11 4.21 -1.42
N TYR A 21 -3.61 5.32 -0.88
CA TYR A 21 -3.40 6.55 -1.65
C TYR A 21 -2.46 6.32 -2.83
N VAL A 22 -1.34 5.62 -2.62
CA VAL A 22 -0.38 5.32 -3.69
C VAL A 22 -1.02 4.45 -4.78
N VAL A 23 -1.73 3.38 -4.40
CA VAL A 23 -2.44 2.52 -5.36
C VAL A 23 -3.49 3.31 -6.13
N TYR A 24 -4.31 4.12 -5.44
CA TYR A 24 -5.37 4.90 -6.06
C TYR A 24 -4.85 5.86 -7.15
N ASN A 25 -3.68 6.48 -6.94
CA ASN A 25 -3.12 7.42 -7.91
C ASN A 25 -2.42 6.75 -9.10
N ASN A 26 -1.89 5.53 -8.92
CA ASN A 26 -1.02 4.90 -9.93
C ASN A 26 -1.70 3.75 -10.68
N LEU A 27 -2.62 3.03 -10.04
CA LEU A 27 -3.31 1.90 -10.65
C LEU A 27 -4.17 2.31 -11.87
N PRO A 28 -4.92 3.43 -11.87
CA PRO A 28 -5.66 3.86 -13.05
C PRO A 28 -4.74 4.14 -14.24
N VAL A 29 -3.53 4.65 -13.99
CA VAL A 29 -2.54 4.91 -15.04
C VAL A 29 -2.13 3.60 -15.72
N LEU A 30 -1.92 2.53 -14.95
CA LEU A 30 -1.61 1.20 -15.50
C LEU A 30 -2.76 0.62 -16.31
N ILE A 31 -3.99 0.73 -15.80
CA ILE A 31 -5.19 0.24 -16.49
C ILE A 31 -5.39 0.98 -17.81
N ASN A 32 -5.19 2.30 -17.80
CA ASN A 32 -5.35 3.15 -18.99
C ASN A 32 -4.23 2.96 -20.03
N ILE A 33 -2.99 2.71 -19.58
CA ILE A 33 -1.87 2.42 -20.50
C ILE A 33 -2.03 1.04 -21.14
N GLY A 34 -2.55 0.06 -20.39
CA GLY A 34 -2.66 -1.32 -20.85
C GLY A 34 -1.29 -1.95 -21.12
N ILE A 35 -1.20 -2.77 -22.17
CA ILE A 35 0.08 -3.35 -22.61
C ILE A 35 0.85 -2.27 -23.40
N PRO A 36 2.04 -1.86 -22.95
CA PRO A 36 2.80 -0.82 -23.64
C PRO A 36 3.26 -1.30 -25.02
N ASP A 37 2.93 -0.51 -26.05
CA ASP A 37 3.25 -0.75 -27.48
C ASP A 37 4.46 0.06 -27.97
N ASN A 38 4.97 0.98 -27.15
CA ASN A 38 6.14 1.80 -27.46
C ASN A 38 6.95 2.17 -26.20
N GLN A 39 8.16 2.68 -26.42
CA GLN A 39 9.09 3.01 -25.33
C GLN A 39 8.56 4.10 -24.38
N LEU A 40 7.78 5.06 -24.89
CA LEU A 40 7.21 6.13 -24.07
C LEU A 40 6.14 5.60 -23.10
N LYS A 41 5.24 4.74 -23.59
CA LYS A 41 4.24 4.07 -22.76
C LYS A 41 4.88 3.10 -21.78
N LEU A 42 5.94 2.40 -22.19
CA LEU A 42 6.70 1.52 -21.30
C LEU A 42 7.31 2.31 -20.12
N GLY A 43 7.91 3.46 -20.40
CA GLY A 43 8.44 4.33 -19.33
C GLY A 43 7.37 4.77 -18.34
N LYS A 44 6.22 5.25 -18.84
CA LYS A 44 5.08 5.63 -18.00
C LYS A 44 4.51 4.44 -17.22
N PHE A 45 4.44 3.27 -17.84
CA PHE A 45 3.98 2.04 -17.20
C PHE A 45 4.89 1.67 -16.03
N LEU A 46 6.21 1.66 -16.21
CA LEU A 46 7.16 1.34 -15.15
C LEU A 46 7.12 2.35 -14.00
N VAL A 47 6.99 3.64 -14.31
CA VAL A 47 6.87 4.72 -13.31
C VAL A 47 5.62 4.56 -12.45
N SER A 48 4.51 4.03 -12.98
CA SER A 48 3.29 3.76 -12.20
C SER A 48 3.25 2.36 -11.59
N LEU A 49 3.94 1.38 -12.18
CA LEU A 49 3.96 -0.01 -11.72
C LEU A 49 4.65 -0.12 -10.37
N LEU A 50 5.84 0.46 -10.25
CA LEU A 50 6.64 0.37 -9.02
C LEU A 50 5.88 0.95 -7.80
N PRO A 51 5.33 2.19 -7.85
CA PRO A 51 4.51 2.71 -6.75
C PRO A 51 3.30 1.83 -6.45
N THR A 52 2.61 1.32 -7.48
CA THR A 52 1.42 0.49 -7.29
C THR A 52 1.75 -0.79 -6.50
N VAL A 53 2.84 -1.48 -6.87
CA VAL A 53 3.32 -2.68 -6.17
C VAL A 53 3.71 -2.35 -4.72
N VAL A 54 4.44 -1.26 -4.50
CA VAL A 54 4.81 -0.79 -3.16
C VAL A 54 3.57 -0.46 -2.33
N GLY A 55 2.58 0.21 -2.92
CA GLY A 55 1.32 0.54 -2.26
C GLY A 55 0.57 -0.72 -1.81
N PHE A 56 0.46 -1.74 -2.66
CA PHE A 56 -0.13 -3.03 -2.28
C PHE A 56 0.65 -3.71 -1.14
N PHE A 57 1.99 -3.66 -1.19
CA PHE A 57 2.82 -4.22 -0.13
C PHE A 57 2.59 -3.49 1.20
N MET A 58 2.51 -2.16 1.19
CA MET A 58 2.22 -1.35 2.39
C MET A 58 0.85 -1.69 2.99
N ILE A 59 -0.17 -1.83 2.15
CA ILE A 59 -1.51 -2.24 2.59
C ILE A 59 -1.46 -3.63 3.24
N TYR A 60 -0.86 -4.61 2.56
CA TYR A 60 -0.74 -5.97 3.08
C TYR A 60 0.04 -6.02 4.40
N PHE A 61 1.19 -5.34 4.46
CA PHE A 61 2.03 -5.28 5.65
C PHE A 61 1.30 -4.58 6.81
N GLY A 62 0.63 -3.46 6.53
CA GLY A 62 -0.14 -2.73 7.53
C GLY A 62 -1.29 -3.55 8.09
N ILE A 63 -2.07 -4.20 7.21
CA ILE A 63 -3.19 -5.07 7.61
C ILE A 63 -2.69 -6.26 8.44
N SER A 64 -1.70 -7.00 7.94
CA SER A 64 -1.15 -8.17 8.65
C SER A 64 -0.58 -7.81 10.02
N SER A 65 0.14 -6.69 10.13
CA SER A 65 0.67 -6.19 11.40
C SER A 65 -0.45 -5.77 12.35
N PHE A 66 -1.47 -5.08 11.85
CA PHE A 66 -2.64 -4.68 12.64
C PHE A 66 -3.40 -5.90 13.20
N TYR A 67 -3.66 -6.90 12.36
CA TYR A 67 -4.28 -8.16 12.78
C TYR A 67 -3.43 -8.92 13.80
N SER A 68 -2.10 -8.95 13.61
CA SER A 68 -1.20 -9.62 14.55
C SER A 68 -1.31 -9.03 15.94
N ILE A 69 -1.32 -7.70 16.08
CA ILE A 69 -1.40 -7.06 17.41
C ILE A 69 -2.78 -7.26 18.04
N LEU A 70 -3.86 -7.20 17.25
CA LEU A 70 -5.21 -7.48 17.75
C LEU A 70 -5.32 -8.89 18.32
N ASN A 71 -4.75 -9.89 17.63
CA ASN A 71 -4.77 -11.27 18.09
C ASN A 71 -3.80 -11.52 19.26
N LYS A 72 -2.66 -10.83 19.30
CA LYS A 72 -1.71 -10.92 20.42
C LYS A 72 -2.29 -10.39 21.73
N ASN A 73 -3.21 -9.41 21.66
CA ASN A 73 -3.91 -8.86 22.82
C ASN A 73 -5.11 -9.70 23.32
N LYS A 74 -5.51 -10.74 22.58
CA LYS A 74 -6.63 -11.62 22.97
C LYS A 74 -6.20 -12.87 23.75
N ARG A 75 -4.90 -13.17 23.80
CA ARG A 75 -4.31 -14.21 24.65
C ARG A 75 -3.69 -13.56 25.88
#